data_AF-A0A758ENQ0-F1
#
_entry.id   AF-A0A758ENQ0-F1
#
_cell.length_a   1.000
_cell.length_b   1.000
_cell.length_c   1.000
_cell.angle_alpha   90.00
_cell.angle_beta   90.00
_cell.angle_gamma   90.00
#
_symmetry.space_group_name_H-M   'P 1'
#
loop_
_entity.id
_entity.type
_entity.pdbx_description
1 polymer ?
#
loop_
_entity_poly.entity_id
_entity_poly.type
_entity_poly.pdbx_seq_one_letter_code
_entity_poly.pdbx_strand_id
1 'polypeptide(L)' 'FIQQLANGRWHVMRRVNGKNRYPIDVVKIPLSGPLTQAFESATQSLIDEEIPKQLGYALKQQLRLYLSR' A
#
# COMPACT_ATOMS: atom_id res chain seq x y z
N PHE A 1 5.18 10.85 21.32
CA PHE A 1 5.15 9.63 22.15
C PHE A 1 4.39 8.54 21.40
N ILE A 2 4.79 7.29 21.57
CA ILE A 2 4.14 6.14 20.95
C ILE A 2 3.78 5.17 22.07
N GLN A 3 2.54 4.71 22.12
CA GLN A 3 2.05 3.75 23.11
C GLN A 3 1.21 2.68 22.42
N GLN A 4 1.42 1.42 22.81
CA GLN A 4 0.56 0.30 22.44
C GLN A 4 -0.47 0.07 23.54
N LEU A 5 -1.74 -0.06 23.17
CA LEU A 5 -2.82 -0.39 24.11
C LEU A 5 -2.93 -1.90 24.30
N ALA A 6 -3.59 -2.33 25.37
CA ALA A 6 -3.84 -3.75 25.66
C ALA A 6 -4.61 -4.49 24.55
N ASN A 7 -5.35 -3.76 23.70
CA ASN A 7 -6.05 -4.28 22.52
C ASN A 7 -5.19 -4.30 21.23
N GLY A 8 -3.89 -4.02 21.34
CA GLY A 8 -2.94 -4.05 20.22
C GLY A 8 -2.89 -2.78 19.36
N ARG A 9 -3.77 -1.79 19.58
CA ARG A 9 -3.77 -0.54 18.81
C ARG A 9 -2.63 0.38 19.24
N TRP A 10 -2.02 1.05 18.27
CA TRP A 10 -0.98 2.05 18.50
C TRP A 10 -1.57 3.45 18.55
N HIS A 11 -1.22 4.21 19.59
CA HIS A 11 -1.49 5.63 19.70
C HIS A 11 -0.21 6.42 19.53
N VAL A 12 -0.23 7.36 18.58
CA VAL A 12 0.80 8.37 18.45
C VAL A 12 0.29 9.65 19.08
N MET A 13 0.99 10.11 20.10
CA MET A 13 0.61 11.26 20.92
C MET A 13 1.60 12.41 20.74
N ARG A 14 1.08 13.63 20.70
CA ARG A 14 1.87 14.87 20.60
C ARG A 14 1.49 15.82 21.74
N ARG A 15 2.47 16.56 22.26
CA ARG A 15 2.20 17.68 23.16
C ARG A 15 1.67 18.87 22.38
N VAL A 16 0.55 19.43 22.84
CA VAL A 16 -0.06 20.62 22.23
C VAL A 16 0.22 21.80 23.15
N ASN A 17 0.99 22.76 22.66
CA ASN A 17 1.27 24.00 23.40
C ASN A 17 -0.03 24.82 23.51
N GLY A 18 -0.32 25.35 24.71
CA GLY A 18 -1.49 26.23 24.96
C GLY A 18 -2.70 25.56 25.63
N LYS A 19 -2.73 24.24 25.81
CA LYS A 19 -3.76 23.56 26.63
C LYS A 19 -3.20 23.22 28.02
N ASN A 20 -3.53 24.01 29.03
CA ASN A 20 -3.00 23.82 30.39
C ASN A 20 -3.61 22.61 31.13
N ARG A 21 -4.86 22.23 30.78
CA ARG A 21 -5.58 21.13 31.46
C ARG A 21 -5.36 19.75 30.80
N TYR A 22 -5.12 19.69 29.48
CA TYR A 22 -4.85 18.45 28.74
C TYR A 22 -3.78 18.69 27.66
N PRO A 23 -2.49 18.66 28.03
CA PRO A 23 -1.41 19.03 27.13
C PRO A 23 -1.02 17.92 26.13
N ILE A 24 -1.69 16.76 26.11
CA ILE A 24 -1.35 15.61 25.26
C ILE A 24 -2.59 15.19 24.46
N ASP A 25 -2.47 15.20 23.13
CA ASP A 25 -3.53 14.76 22.21
C ASP A 25 -3.07 13.56 21.35
N VAL A 26 -4.02 12.70 20.99
CA VAL A 26 -3.82 11.60 20.03
C VAL A 26 -3.88 12.15 18.61
N VAL A 27 -2.83 11.93 17.82
CA VAL A 27 -2.69 12.43 16.46
C VAL A 27 -3.31 11.45 15.47
N LYS A 28 -4.03 11.97 14.48
CA LYS A 28 -4.42 11.23 13.29
C LYS A 28 -3.30 11.33 12.25
N ILE A 29 -2.74 10.20 11.85
CA ILE A 29 -1.72 10.15 10.80
C ILE A 29 -2.46 10.03 9.45
N PRO A 30 -2.26 10.96 8.50
CA PRO A 30 -2.84 10.83 7.17
C PRO A 30 -2.10 9.73 6.40
N LEU A 31 -2.76 8.58 6.23
CA LEU A 31 -2.19 7.42 5.53
C LEU A 31 -2.62 7.31 4.06
N SER A 32 -3.59 8.10 3.61
CA SER A 32 -4.13 7.99 2.25
C SER A 32 -3.05 8.16 1.17
N GLY A 33 -2.28 9.26 1.22
CA GLY A 33 -1.19 9.53 0.28
C GLY A 33 -0.13 8.42 0.20
N PRO A 34 0.54 8.06 1.31
CA PRO A 34 1.57 7.02 1.27
C PRO A 34 1.03 5.64 0.90
N LEU A 35 -0.21 5.30 1.26
CA LEU A 35 -0.83 4.05 0.85
C LEU A 35 -1.10 4.02 -0.66
N THR A 36 -1.64 5.10 -1.24
CA THR A 36 -1.85 5.20 -2.69
C THR A 36 -0.54 5.08 -3.44
N GLN A 37 0.50 5.81 -3.03
CA GLN A 37 1.81 5.76 -3.67
C GLN A 37 2.45 4.37 -3.60
N ALA A 38 2.40 3.72 -2.44
CA ALA A 38 2.94 2.36 -2.27
C ALA A 38 2.18 1.34 -3.14
N PHE A 39 0.86 1.48 -3.23
CA PHE A 39 0.02 0.64 -4.08
C PHE A 39 0.37 0.83 -5.56
N GLU A 40 0.40 2.07 -6.05
CA GLU A 40 0.76 2.39 -7.43
C GLU A 40 2.15 1.83 -7.80
N SER A 41 3.14 2.05 -6.94
CA SER A 41 4.49 1.51 -7.13
C SER A 41 4.50 -0.02 -7.23
N ALA A 42 3.78 -0.71 -6.33
CA ALA A 42 3.70 -2.16 -6.35
C ALA A 42 2.99 -2.68 -7.61
N THR A 43 1.90 -2.01 -8.01
CA THR A 43 1.18 -2.38 -9.24
C THR A 43 2.04 -2.20 -10.48
N GLN A 44 2.83 -1.13 -10.56
CA GLN A 44 3.71 -0.89 -11.69
C GLN A 44 4.78 -1.98 -11.80
N SER A 45 5.43 -2.33 -10.67
CA SER A 45 6.41 -3.42 -10.65
C SER A 45 5.79 -4.76 -11.06
N LEU A 46 4.59 -5.08 -10.58
CA LEU A 46 3.88 -6.30 -10.99
C LEU A 46 3.54 -6.28 -12.48
N ILE A 47 3.12 -5.13 -13.02
CA ILE A 47 2.82 -4.99 -14.44
C ILE A 47 4.08 -5.26 -15.28
N ASP A 48 5.20 -4.63 -14.93
CA ASP A 48 6.45 -4.75 -15.67
C ASP A 48 7.01 -6.19 -15.66
N GLU A 49 6.80 -6.93 -14.57
CA GLU A 49 7.28 -8.31 -14.45
C GLU A 49 6.32 -9.36 -15.02
N GLU A 50 5.01 -9.25 -14.73
CA GLU A 50 4.04 -10.31 -15.01
C GLU A 50 3.39 -10.15 -16.40
N ILE A 51 3.07 -8.92 -16.84
CA ILE A 51 2.44 -8.71 -18.15
C ILE A 51 3.25 -9.31 -19.32
N PRO A 52 4.57 -9.11 -19.45
CA PRO A 52 5.30 -9.69 -20.57
C PRO A 52 5.30 -11.22 -20.57
N LYS A 53 5.30 -11.86 -19.38
CA LYS A 53 5.20 -13.32 -19.25
C LYS A 53 3.83 -13.80 -19.72
N GLN A 54 2.76 -13.17 -19.25
CA GLN A 54 1.38 -13.53 -19.62
C GLN A 54 1.12 -13.28 -21.10
N LEU A 55 1.60 -12.15 -21.64
CA LEU A 55 1.50 -11.82 -23.06
C LEU A 55 2.25 -12.85 -23.92
N GLY A 56 3.48 -13.20 -23.54
CA GLY A 56 4.27 -14.21 -24.24
C GLY A 56 3.59 -15.60 -24.23
N TYR A 57 2.99 -15.98 -23.10
CA TYR A 57 2.21 -17.21 -23.01
C TYR A 57 0.97 -17.17 -23.92
N ALA A 58 0.20 -16.08 -23.88
CA ALA A 58 -0.98 -15.90 -24.70
C ALA A 58 -0.67 -15.93 -26.20
N LEU A 59 0.42 -15.28 -26.63
CA LEU A 59 0.87 -15.31 -28.02
C LEU A 59 1.29 -16.71 -28.47
N LYS A 60 2.06 -17.44 -27.65
CA LYS A 60 2.41 -18.85 -27.93
C LYS A 60 1.17 -19.72 -28.07
N GLN A 61 0.18 -19.51 -27.19
CA GLN A 61 -1.09 -20.23 -27.25
C GLN A 61 -1.88 -19.91 -28.52
N GLN A 62 -1.96 -18.64 -28.91
CA GLN A 62 -2.62 -18.23 -30.16
C GLN A 62 -1.96 -18.84 -31.39
N LEU A 63 -0.62 -18.82 -31.45
CA LEU A 63 0.13 -19.47 -32.53
C LEU A 63 -0.13 -20.97 -32.56
N ARG A 64 -0.13 -21.65 -31.40
CA ARG A 64 -0.47 -23.07 -31.30
C ARG A 64 -1.85 -23.35 -31.89
N LEU A 65 -2.87 -22.58 -31.50
CA LEU A 65 -4.24 -22.76 -31.99
C LEU A 65 -4.36 -22.54 -33.51
N TYR A 66 -3.62 -21.56 -34.04
CA TYR A 66 -3.61 -21.28 -35.48
C TYR A 66 -2.91 -22.39 -36.28
N LEU A 67 -1.79 -22.91 -35.77
CA LEU A 67 -0.99 -23.94 -36.43
C LEU A 67 -1.52 -25.37 -36.23
N SER A 68 -2.30 -25.61 -35.17
CA SER A 68 -2.95 -26.90 -34.92
C SER A 68 -4.31 -27.05 -35.60
N ARG A 69 -4.68 -26.09 -36.46
CA ARG A 69 -5.91 -26.09 -37.24
C ARG A 69 -5.63 -26.64 -38.64
#